data_AF-A0A1F3SM45-F1
#
_entry.id   AF-A0A1F3SM45-F1
#
_cell.length_a   1.000
_cell.length_b   1.000
_cell.length_c   1.000
_cell.angle_alpha   90.00
_cell.angle_beta   90.00
_cell.angle_gamma   90.00
#
_symmetry.space_group_name_H-M   'P 1'
#
loop_
_entity.id
_entity.type
_entity.pdbx_description
1 polymer ?
#
loop_
_entity_poly.entity_id
_entity_poly.type
_entity_poly.pdbx_seq_one_letter_code
_entity_poly.pdbx_strand_id
1 'polypeptide(L)'
;MGVNSEATKNRQVKRMDDALFRKIIDEMASVSYSGIVKFYCNNEALLDRRIVEFIEYTKEKLPHLTRLQIDTNGKLLTRELGASLFNAGLTCMLVDDYTETGGGGLNNKKEKIKEVYDWLREQFPDKTMGYFPRLLNEVLDSRAGMAPNNSYIPPAPTKASCVYPFYSMYITSNGNVAQCHYDSVFENPMGNVTSSSLQEVWQGEKFRQLRAGLLKCSRTNKLCTQCDFHGHINPLEIMENTHYLYNFAYKSLGTLAKIRQIMKSSKV
;
A
#
# COMPACT_ATOMS: atom_id res chain seq x y z
N MET A 1 -20.12 -8.31 16.23
CA MET A 1 -20.59 -7.78 14.93
C MET A 1 -19.50 -8.07 13.91
N GLY A 2 -19.56 -9.27 13.31
CA GLY A 2 -18.52 -9.79 12.42
C GLY A 2 -18.86 -9.50 10.96
N VAL A 3 -18.05 -8.64 10.37
CA VAL A 3 -17.64 -8.58 8.96
C VAL A 3 -18.65 -9.07 7.93
N ASN A 4 -19.69 -8.26 7.79
CA ASN A 4 -19.68 -7.31 6.70
C ASN A 4 -20.08 -5.97 7.31
N SER A 5 -19.22 -4.96 7.30
CA SER A 5 -19.86 -3.64 7.29
C SER A 5 -20.65 -3.63 5.97
N GLU A 6 -21.89 -3.19 6.01
CA GLU A 6 -22.71 -2.99 4.80
C GLU A 6 -21.91 -2.21 3.74
N ALA A 7 -20.99 -1.36 4.19
CA ALA A 7 -20.04 -0.60 3.40
C ALA A 7 -19.02 -1.42 2.57
N THR A 8 -18.49 -2.55 3.05
CA THR A 8 -17.61 -3.40 2.20
C THR A 8 -18.38 -4.21 1.17
N LYS A 9 -19.58 -4.68 1.52
CA LYS A 9 -20.49 -5.39 0.58
C LYS A 9 -20.98 -4.49 -0.55
N ASN A 10 -21.22 -3.21 -0.25
CA ASN A 10 -21.75 -2.24 -1.21
C ASN A 10 -20.66 -1.49 -1.99
N ARG A 11 -19.39 -1.91 -1.88
CA ARG A 11 -18.32 -1.25 -2.64
C ARG A 11 -18.50 -1.52 -4.12
N GLN A 12 -18.75 -0.46 -4.88
CA GLN A 12 -18.82 -0.56 -6.33
C GLN A 12 -17.46 -1.00 -6.89
N VAL A 13 -17.48 -2.09 -7.67
CA VAL A 13 -16.31 -2.52 -8.43
C VAL A 13 -16.03 -1.45 -9.48
N LYS A 14 -14.90 -0.77 -9.31
CA LYS A 14 -14.43 0.23 -10.26
C LYS A 14 -13.01 -0.09 -10.68
N ARG A 15 -12.77 -0.05 -11.98
CA ARG A 15 -11.44 -0.07 -12.58
C ARG A 15 -10.92 1.36 -12.65
N MET A 16 -9.65 1.58 -12.33
CA MET A 16 -9.05 2.91 -12.46
C MET A 16 -9.03 3.32 -13.93
N ASP A 17 -9.42 4.57 -14.19
CA ASP A 17 -9.35 5.18 -15.51
C ASP A 17 -7.88 5.40 -15.95
N ASP A 18 -7.60 5.25 -17.24
CA ASP A 18 -6.24 5.39 -17.76
C ASP A 18 -5.69 6.81 -17.60
N ALA A 19 -6.53 7.83 -17.82
CA ALA A 19 -6.12 9.22 -17.65
C ALA A 19 -5.84 9.52 -16.17
N LEU A 20 -6.64 8.95 -15.26
CA LEU A 20 -6.39 9.06 -13.81
C LEU A 20 -5.05 8.40 -13.42
N PHE A 21 -4.78 7.19 -13.92
CA PHE A 21 -3.52 6.51 -13.66
C PHE A 21 -2.31 7.33 -14.15
N ARG A 22 -2.36 7.79 -15.40
CA ARG A 22 -1.30 8.59 -16.02
C ARG A 22 -1.09 9.91 -15.27
N LYS A 23 -2.17 10.61 -14.90
CA LYS A 23 -2.13 11.82 -14.05
C LYS A 23 -1.36 11.56 -12.75
N ILE A 24 -1.65 10.46 -12.04
CA ILE A 24 -0.97 10.12 -10.79
C ILE A 24 0.55 9.95 -11.02
N ILE A 25 0.94 9.15 -12.02
CA ILE A 25 2.35 8.91 -12.33
C ILE A 25 3.07 10.19 -12.79
N ASP A 26 2.42 11.02 -13.61
CA ASP A 26 3.00 12.28 -14.09
C ASP A 26 3.19 13.28 -12.95
N GLU A 27 2.25 13.38 -12.01
CA GLU A 27 2.42 14.20 -10.82
C GLU A 27 3.57 13.70 -9.94
N MET A 28 3.72 12.39 -9.78
CA MET A 28 4.89 11.81 -9.09
C MET A 28 6.21 12.17 -9.79
N ALA A 29 6.21 12.17 -11.13
CA ALA A 29 7.39 12.52 -11.92
C ALA A 29 7.75 14.01 -11.78
N SER A 30 6.74 14.88 -11.74
CA SER A 30 6.94 16.33 -11.57
C SER A 30 7.67 16.72 -10.27
N VAL A 31 7.56 15.88 -9.24
CA VAL A 31 8.27 16.06 -7.95
C VAL A 31 9.50 15.17 -7.83
N SER A 32 9.96 14.56 -8.93
CA SER A 32 11.10 13.65 -8.99
C SER A 32 11.01 12.52 -7.96
N TYR A 33 9.81 11.93 -7.79
CA TYR A 33 9.62 10.86 -6.83
C TYR A 33 10.46 9.63 -7.19
N SER A 34 11.26 9.13 -6.26
CA SER A 34 12.06 7.91 -6.45
C SER A 34 11.92 6.92 -5.28
N GLY A 35 10.83 7.04 -4.53
CA GLY A 35 10.48 6.10 -3.47
C GLY A 35 9.92 4.78 -4.03
N ILE A 36 8.77 4.37 -3.50
CA ILE A 36 8.14 3.09 -3.84
C ILE A 36 6.78 3.30 -4.46
N VAL A 37 6.55 2.59 -5.56
CA VAL A 37 5.25 2.43 -6.18
C VAL A 37 4.84 0.97 -6.03
N LYS A 38 3.61 0.75 -5.54
CA LYS A 38 3.01 -0.58 -5.45
C LYS A 38 1.64 -0.58 -6.11
N PHE A 39 1.36 -1.57 -6.94
CA PHE A 39 0.07 -1.70 -7.64
C PHE A 39 -0.92 -2.57 -6.85
N TYR A 40 -1.29 -2.13 -5.65
CA TYR A 40 -2.33 -2.83 -4.88
C TYR A 40 -3.08 -1.89 -3.93
N CYS A 41 -4.29 -2.28 -3.58
CA CYS A 41 -5.01 -1.85 -2.39
C CYS A 41 -5.63 -3.08 -1.71
N ASN A 42 -6.86 -3.43 -2.10
CA ASN A 42 -7.54 -4.67 -1.72
C ASN A 42 -8.07 -5.31 -3.01
N ASN A 43 -7.16 -5.74 -3.88
CA ASN A 43 -7.44 -6.27 -5.20
C ASN A 43 -6.38 -7.30 -5.60
N GLU A 44 -6.68 -8.07 -6.64
CA GLU A 44 -5.67 -8.86 -7.36
C GLU A 44 -5.11 -7.99 -8.50
N ALA A 45 -3.82 -7.67 -8.45
CA ALA A 45 -3.17 -6.78 -9.43
C ALA A 45 -3.21 -7.35 -10.85
N LEU A 46 -3.06 -8.67 -11.01
CA LEU A 46 -3.02 -9.33 -12.31
C LEU A 46 -4.38 -9.41 -13.01
N LEU A 47 -5.47 -8.99 -12.38
CA LEU A 47 -6.78 -8.87 -13.04
C LEU A 47 -6.85 -7.69 -14.02
N ASP A 48 -6.03 -6.63 -13.84
CA ASP A 48 -6.00 -5.54 -14.81
C ASP A 48 -5.09 -5.91 -15.97
N ARG A 49 -5.68 -6.17 -17.14
CA ARG A 49 -4.95 -6.56 -18.36
C ARG A 49 -3.97 -5.50 -18.87
N ARG A 50 -4.04 -4.26 -18.36
CA ARG A 50 -3.10 -3.17 -18.68
C ARG A 50 -1.87 -3.16 -17.78
N ILE A 51 -1.75 -4.06 -16.80
CA ILE A 51 -0.73 -3.96 -15.76
C ILE A 51 0.71 -3.90 -16.30
N VAL A 52 1.00 -4.59 -17.41
CA VAL A 52 2.31 -4.52 -18.08
C VAL A 52 2.57 -3.12 -18.63
N GLU A 53 1.61 -2.52 -19.34
CA GLU A 53 1.67 -1.14 -19.84
C GLU A 53 1.84 -0.13 -18.70
N PHE A 54 1.15 -0.35 -17.58
CA PHE A 54 1.24 0.53 -16.42
C PHE A 54 2.61 0.47 -15.75
N ILE A 55 3.22 -0.72 -15.67
CA ILE A 55 4.60 -0.88 -15.20
C ILE A 55 5.56 -0.14 -16.14
N GLU A 56 5.42 -0.36 -17.45
CA GLU A 56 6.29 0.26 -18.46
C GLU A 56 6.22 1.78 -18.39
N TYR A 57 5.01 2.35 -18.40
CA TYR A 57 4.79 3.79 -18.24
C TYR A 57 5.37 4.34 -16.94
N THR A 58 5.17 3.61 -15.83
CA THR A 58 5.71 4.02 -14.53
C THR A 58 7.24 4.02 -14.54
N LYS A 59 7.85 3.00 -15.14
CA LYS A 59 9.31 2.90 -15.22
C LYS A 59 9.90 3.98 -16.13
N GLU A 60 9.25 4.30 -17.24
CA GLU A 60 9.65 5.38 -18.14
C GLU A 60 9.63 6.74 -17.42
N LYS A 61 8.53 7.06 -16.73
CA LYS A 61 8.36 8.35 -16.04
C LYS A 61 9.18 8.47 -14.76
N LEU A 62 9.41 7.35 -14.06
CA LEU A 62 10.09 7.29 -12.77
C LEU A 62 11.27 6.30 -12.83
N PRO A 63 12.34 6.59 -13.60
CA PRO A 63 13.42 5.63 -13.85
C PRO A 63 14.21 5.26 -12.60
N HIS A 64 14.23 6.13 -11.60
CA HIS A 64 15.04 5.99 -10.38
C HIS A 64 14.28 5.45 -9.17
N LEU A 65 13.07 4.90 -9.34
CA LEU A 65 12.31 4.30 -8.24
C LEU A 65 13.17 3.30 -7.45
N THR A 66 13.14 3.44 -6.12
CA THR A 66 13.73 2.47 -5.18
C THR A 66 13.08 1.10 -5.38
N ARG A 67 11.75 1.08 -5.59
CA ARG A 67 11.03 -0.17 -5.85
C ARG A 67 9.74 0.05 -6.63
N LEU A 68 9.54 -0.77 -7.65
CA LEU A 68 8.30 -0.92 -8.39
C LEU A 68 7.77 -2.33 -8.13
N GLN A 69 6.66 -2.45 -7.41
CA GLN A 69 6.21 -3.70 -6.81
C GLN A 69 4.79 -4.11 -7.20
N ILE A 70 4.60 -5.42 -7.40
CA ILE A 70 3.31 -6.09 -7.46
C ILE A 70 3.22 -7.12 -6.34
N ASP A 71 2.04 -7.17 -5.73
CA ASP A 71 1.62 -8.23 -4.81
C ASP A 71 0.47 -8.98 -5.50
N THR A 72 0.54 -10.32 -5.56
CA THR A 72 -0.44 -11.16 -6.28
C THR A 72 -0.70 -12.46 -5.53
N ASN A 73 -1.91 -13.02 -5.67
CA ASN A 73 -2.21 -14.37 -5.20
C ASN A 73 -1.68 -15.49 -6.12
N GLY A 74 -1.10 -15.13 -7.27
CA GLY A 74 -0.49 -16.08 -8.20
C GLY A 74 -1.44 -16.85 -9.12
N LYS A 75 -2.77 -16.80 -8.92
CA LYS A 75 -3.73 -17.57 -9.76
C LYS A 75 -3.71 -17.19 -11.24
N LEU A 76 -3.33 -15.98 -11.57
CA LEU A 76 -3.18 -15.51 -12.96
C LEU A 76 -1.72 -15.44 -13.41
N LEU A 77 -0.78 -15.73 -12.52
CA LEU A 77 0.65 -15.65 -12.80
C LEU A 77 1.05 -16.85 -13.66
N THR A 78 1.49 -16.59 -14.89
CA THR A 78 2.15 -17.56 -15.77
C THR A 78 3.60 -17.14 -15.99
N ARG A 79 4.43 -18.05 -16.52
CA ARG A 79 5.82 -17.73 -16.88
C ARG A 79 5.88 -16.55 -17.85
N GLU A 80 5.02 -16.55 -18.86
CA GLU A 80 4.99 -15.49 -19.87
C GLU A 80 4.56 -14.14 -19.28
N LEU A 81 3.51 -14.13 -18.44
CA LEU A 81 3.05 -12.90 -17.80
C LEU A 81 4.10 -12.37 -16.84
N GLY A 82 4.65 -13.22 -15.98
CA GLY A 82 5.70 -12.84 -15.03
C GLY A 82 6.92 -12.24 -15.72
N ALA A 83 7.41 -12.89 -16.80
CA ALA A 83 8.52 -12.37 -17.59
C ALA A 83 8.19 -11.02 -18.23
N SER A 84 6.97 -10.86 -18.75
CA SER A 84 6.51 -9.58 -19.33
C SER A 84 6.52 -8.45 -18.30
N LEU A 85 6.11 -8.71 -17.05
CA LEU A 85 6.12 -7.71 -15.98
C LEU A 85 7.55 -7.27 -15.64
N PHE A 86 8.50 -8.21 -15.49
CA PHE A 86 9.89 -7.88 -15.20
C PHE A 86 10.59 -7.17 -16.37
N ASN A 87 10.33 -7.60 -17.60
CA ASN A 87 10.86 -6.94 -18.80
C ASN A 87 10.33 -5.51 -18.95
N ALA A 88 9.07 -5.24 -18.57
CA ALA A 88 8.51 -3.89 -18.54
C ALA A 88 9.14 -2.99 -17.45
N GLY A 89 9.93 -3.54 -16.52
CA GLY A 89 10.66 -2.77 -15.52
C GLY A 89 10.24 -2.99 -14.08
N LEU A 90 9.39 -4.00 -13.79
CA LEU A 90 9.08 -4.40 -12.42
C LEU A 90 10.37 -4.76 -11.67
N THR A 91 10.48 -4.35 -10.40
CA THR A 91 11.67 -4.64 -9.58
C THR A 91 11.39 -5.58 -8.42
N CYS A 92 10.12 -5.74 -8.03
CA CYS A 92 9.71 -6.57 -6.92
C CYS A 92 8.38 -7.29 -7.19
N MET A 93 8.34 -8.59 -6.90
CA MET A 93 7.10 -9.39 -6.93
C MET A 93 6.95 -10.19 -5.64
N LEU A 94 5.82 -10.02 -4.96
CA LEU A 94 5.43 -10.84 -3.82
C LEU A 94 4.24 -11.72 -4.22
N VAL A 95 4.35 -13.02 -3.98
CA VAL A 95 3.31 -14.01 -4.28
C VAL A 95 2.76 -14.57 -2.98
N ASP A 96 1.51 -14.25 -2.66
CA ASP A 96 0.77 -14.80 -1.52
C ASP A 96 -0.10 -15.98 -2.01
N ASP A 97 0.42 -17.21 -1.93
CA ASP A 97 -0.28 -18.40 -2.40
C ASP A 97 -1.27 -18.90 -1.34
N TYR A 98 -2.56 -18.61 -1.54
CA TYR A 98 -3.67 -19.04 -0.68
C TYR A 98 -4.20 -20.46 -0.98
N THR A 99 -3.46 -21.29 -1.72
CA THR A 99 -3.92 -22.66 -2.00
C THR A 99 -3.68 -23.63 -0.84
N GLU A 100 -4.64 -24.52 -0.63
CA GLU A 100 -4.75 -25.36 0.58
C GLU A 100 -3.61 -26.37 0.78
N THR A 101 -2.77 -26.62 -0.23
CA THR A 101 -1.88 -27.78 -0.23
C THR A 101 -0.43 -27.48 0.17
N GLY A 102 -0.09 -26.22 0.51
CA GLY A 102 1.29 -25.83 0.88
C GLY A 102 2.34 -26.08 -0.21
N GLY A 103 1.91 -26.50 -1.41
CA GLY A 103 2.74 -27.02 -2.50
C GLY A 103 2.69 -26.20 -3.79
N GLY A 104 2.29 -24.92 -3.70
CA GLY A 104 2.35 -24.03 -4.87
C GLY A 104 1.09 -23.92 -5.68
N GLY A 105 -0.06 -24.41 -5.22
CA GLY A 105 -1.34 -24.21 -5.90
C GLY A 105 -1.35 -24.54 -7.38
N LEU A 106 -2.37 -24.04 -8.08
CA LEU A 106 -2.40 -24.01 -9.53
C LEU A 106 -2.84 -22.63 -10.00
N ASN A 107 -2.18 -22.12 -11.03
CA ASN A 107 -2.65 -20.96 -11.77
C ASN A 107 -3.80 -21.36 -12.74
N ASN A 108 -4.32 -20.39 -13.49
CA ASN A 108 -5.40 -20.59 -14.46
C ASN A 108 -5.02 -21.54 -15.62
N LYS A 109 -3.73 -21.70 -15.93
CA LYS A 109 -3.19 -22.65 -16.91
C LYS A 109 -2.88 -24.03 -16.31
N LYS A 110 -3.21 -24.26 -15.04
CA LYS A 110 -2.86 -25.50 -14.29
C LYS A 110 -1.35 -25.74 -14.17
N GLU A 111 -0.54 -24.69 -14.20
CA GLU A 111 0.85 -24.75 -13.77
C GLU A 111 0.92 -24.55 -12.25
N LYS A 112 1.89 -25.16 -11.57
CA LYS A 112 2.11 -24.85 -10.15
C LYS A 112 2.66 -23.44 -10.02
N ILE A 113 1.99 -22.60 -9.24
CA ILE A 113 2.39 -21.21 -8.94
C ILE A 113 3.83 -21.20 -8.40
N LYS A 114 4.20 -22.15 -7.54
CA LYS A 114 5.57 -22.26 -7.02
C LYS A 114 6.60 -22.55 -8.11
N GLU A 115 6.29 -23.41 -9.07
CA GLU A 115 7.19 -23.70 -10.20
C GLU A 115 7.33 -22.50 -11.14
N VAL A 116 6.25 -21.75 -11.36
CA VAL A 116 6.30 -20.47 -12.11
C VAL A 116 7.17 -19.45 -11.37
N TYR A 117 7.00 -19.32 -10.06
CA TYR A 117 7.80 -18.43 -9.22
C TYR A 117 9.29 -18.80 -9.25
N ASP A 118 9.63 -20.08 -9.09
CA ASP A 118 11.02 -20.55 -9.09
C ASP A 118 11.67 -20.29 -10.44
N TRP A 119 10.96 -20.58 -11.53
CA TRP A 119 11.43 -20.27 -12.88
C TRP A 119 11.68 -18.77 -13.05
N LEU A 120 10.77 -17.89 -12.61
CA LEU A 120 10.95 -16.44 -12.69
C LEU A 120 12.17 -15.97 -11.89
N ARG A 121 12.38 -16.54 -10.69
CA ARG A 121 13.54 -16.22 -9.84
C ARG A 121 14.86 -16.58 -10.52
N GLU A 122 14.89 -17.69 -11.25
CA GLU A 122 16.06 -18.10 -12.04
C GLU A 122 16.30 -17.16 -13.24
N GLN A 123 15.24 -16.76 -13.94
CA GLN A 123 15.37 -15.86 -15.11
C GLN A 123 15.73 -14.42 -14.72
N PHE A 124 15.34 -13.98 -13.53
CA PHE A 124 15.50 -12.60 -13.06
C PHE A 124 16.23 -12.52 -11.72
N PRO A 125 17.50 -12.98 -11.63
CA PRO A 125 18.22 -13.13 -10.35
C PRO A 125 18.46 -11.80 -9.61
N ASP A 126 18.50 -10.68 -10.34
CA ASP A 126 18.70 -9.33 -9.77
C ASP A 126 17.40 -8.68 -9.25
N LYS A 127 16.27 -9.36 -9.35
CA LYS A 127 14.97 -8.82 -8.93
C LYS A 127 14.59 -9.33 -7.54
N THR A 128 13.87 -8.51 -6.79
CA THR A 128 13.36 -8.91 -5.48
C THR A 128 12.14 -9.80 -5.67
N MET A 129 12.18 -11.02 -5.16
CA MET A 129 11.04 -11.94 -5.24
C MET A 129 10.79 -12.63 -3.90
N GLY A 130 9.51 -12.69 -3.51
CA GLY A 130 9.05 -13.40 -2.32
C GLY A 130 7.88 -14.32 -2.66
N TYR A 131 7.89 -15.51 -2.08
CA TYR A 131 6.79 -16.47 -2.16
C TYR A 131 6.36 -16.82 -0.74
N PHE A 132 5.07 -16.67 -0.46
CA PHE A 132 4.49 -16.87 0.84
C PHE A 132 3.31 -17.82 0.73
N PRO A 133 3.44 -19.08 1.17
CA PRO A 133 2.27 -19.94 1.33
C PRO A 133 1.39 -19.38 2.45
N ARG A 134 0.10 -19.22 2.18
CA ARG A 134 -0.90 -18.68 3.10
C ARG A 134 -1.94 -19.74 3.38
N LEU A 135 -2.27 -19.95 4.66
CA LEU A 135 -3.36 -20.85 5.02
C LEU A 135 -4.69 -20.10 4.82
N LEU A 136 -5.72 -20.77 4.29
CA LEU A 136 -7.05 -20.14 4.13
C LEU A 136 -7.67 -19.70 5.46
N ASN A 137 -7.29 -20.38 6.56
CA ASN A 137 -7.72 -20.07 7.91
C ASN A 137 -6.67 -19.29 8.72
N GLU A 138 -5.62 -18.77 8.08
CA GLU A 138 -4.61 -17.94 8.75
C GLU A 138 -5.25 -16.65 9.28
N VAL A 139 -5.08 -16.38 10.58
CA VAL A 139 -5.55 -15.15 11.22
C VAL A 139 -4.36 -14.19 11.33
N LEU A 140 -4.39 -13.13 10.51
CA LEU A 140 -3.38 -12.06 10.48
C LEU A 140 -3.81 -10.87 11.35
N ASP A 141 -3.27 -9.67 11.10
CA ASP A 141 -3.70 -8.45 11.78
C ASP A 141 -5.19 -8.13 11.58
N SER A 142 -5.75 -7.31 12.47
CA SER A 142 -7.18 -7.00 12.48
C SER A 142 -7.59 -6.06 11.35
N ARG A 143 -6.63 -5.51 10.59
CA ARG A 143 -6.85 -4.43 9.61
C ARG A 143 -7.67 -3.30 10.21
N ALA A 144 -7.35 -2.89 11.44
CA ALA A 144 -8.13 -1.92 12.19
C ALA A 144 -9.61 -2.29 12.38
N GLY A 145 -9.85 -3.55 12.76
CA GLY A 145 -11.18 -4.12 12.97
C GLY A 145 -11.92 -4.51 11.69
N MET A 146 -11.26 -4.41 10.52
CA MET A 146 -11.87 -4.69 9.22
C MET A 146 -11.68 -6.12 8.72
N ALA A 147 -10.80 -6.93 9.34
CA ALA A 147 -10.51 -8.29 8.91
C ALA A 147 -11.64 -9.28 9.31
N PRO A 148 -12.21 -10.07 8.38
CA PRO A 148 -13.31 -11.01 8.65
C PRO A 148 -13.03 -12.06 9.71
N ASN A 149 -11.83 -12.60 9.61
CA ASN A 149 -11.34 -13.72 10.37
C ASN A 149 -10.54 -13.29 11.61
N ASN A 150 -10.27 -11.98 11.76
CA ASN A 150 -9.68 -11.43 12.97
C ASN A 150 -10.64 -10.42 13.62
N SER A 151 -11.44 -10.91 14.57
CA SER A 151 -12.38 -10.09 15.35
C SER A 151 -11.74 -9.38 16.55
N TYR A 152 -10.41 -9.39 16.67
CA TYR A 152 -9.73 -8.69 17.75
C TYR A 152 -9.91 -7.17 17.60
N ILE A 153 -10.54 -6.59 18.61
CA ILE A 153 -10.63 -5.15 18.80
C ILE A 153 -9.95 -4.85 20.13
N PRO A 154 -8.94 -3.96 20.16
CA PRO A 154 -8.28 -3.62 21.40
C PRO A 154 -9.28 -2.99 22.39
N PRO A 155 -9.19 -3.30 23.69
CA PRO A 155 -10.15 -2.80 24.70
C PRO A 155 -10.10 -1.28 24.87
N ALA A 156 -8.97 -0.65 24.52
CA ALA A 156 -8.81 0.78 24.40
C ALA A 156 -7.80 1.09 23.29
N PRO A 157 -7.89 2.27 22.64
CA PRO A 157 -6.90 2.68 21.66
C PRO A 157 -5.50 2.72 22.27
N THR A 158 -4.48 2.26 21.55
CA THR A 158 -3.09 2.36 22.01
C THR A 158 -2.71 3.82 22.26
N LYS A 159 -2.00 4.07 23.36
CA LYS A 159 -1.45 5.39 23.73
C LYS A 159 -0.08 5.64 23.09
N ALA A 160 0.15 5.08 21.91
CA ALA A 160 1.38 5.22 21.16
C ALA A 160 1.15 5.90 19.82
N SER A 161 2.20 6.56 19.34
CA SER A 161 2.18 7.27 18.07
C SER A 161 2.01 6.30 16.89
N CYS A 162 1.64 6.83 15.72
CA CYS A 162 1.59 6.07 14.48
C CYS A 162 2.20 6.88 13.34
N VAL A 163 3.08 6.26 12.55
CA VAL A 163 3.77 6.91 11.43
C VAL A 163 3.23 6.47 10.06
N TYR A 164 2.27 5.55 9.99
CA TYR A 164 1.73 5.03 8.72
C TYR A 164 1.25 6.12 7.75
N PRO A 165 0.49 7.15 8.20
CA PRO A 165 0.01 8.20 7.30
C PRO A 165 1.09 9.18 6.83
N PHE A 166 2.35 9.02 7.27
CA PHE A 166 3.46 9.94 6.95
C PHE A 166 4.37 9.45 5.84
N TYR A 167 4.36 8.16 5.51
CA TYR A 167 5.27 7.59 4.51
C TYR A 167 4.54 6.84 3.39
N SER A 168 3.21 6.72 3.47
CA SER A 168 2.42 6.01 2.46
C SER A 168 1.15 6.78 2.10
N MET A 169 0.82 6.75 0.80
CA MET A 169 -0.45 7.25 0.26
C MET A 169 -1.13 6.09 -0.47
N TYR A 170 -2.36 5.76 -0.07
CA TYR A 170 -3.16 4.72 -0.69
C TYR A 170 -4.27 5.37 -1.51
N ILE A 171 -4.28 5.10 -2.81
CA ILE A 171 -5.21 5.69 -3.78
C ILE A 171 -6.10 4.58 -4.35
N THR A 172 -7.41 4.72 -4.20
CA THR A 172 -8.37 3.76 -4.76
C THR A 172 -8.55 3.94 -6.26
N SER A 173 -9.19 2.97 -6.91
CA SER A 173 -9.54 3.05 -8.34
C SER A 173 -10.47 4.20 -8.73
N ASN A 174 -11.18 4.80 -7.78
CA ASN A 174 -11.99 6.00 -8.00
C ASN A 174 -11.30 7.31 -7.57
N GLY A 175 -10.00 7.26 -7.24
CA GLY A 175 -9.18 8.42 -6.90
C GLY A 175 -9.25 8.86 -5.44
N ASN A 176 -10.06 8.23 -4.60
CA ASN A 176 -10.10 8.53 -3.16
C ASN A 176 -8.77 8.16 -2.49
N VAL A 177 -8.30 9.01 -1.59
CA VAL A 177 -7.09 8.76 -0.79
C VAL A 177 -7.47 8.27 0.60
N ALA A 178 -6.93 7.12 1.00
CA ALA A 178 -7.17 6.49 2.31
C ALA A 178 -6.47 7.22 3.46
N GLN A 179 -6.94 6.97 4.69
CA GLN A 179 -6.24 7.41 5.91
C GLN A 179 -4.93 6.65 6.12
N CYS A 180 -4.92 5.34 5.86
CA CYS A 180 -3.76 4.46 5.91
C CYS A 180 -4.05 3.15 5.16
N HIS A 181 -3.08 2.24 5.10
CA HIS A 181 -3.21 0.94 4.41
C HIS A 181 -4.20 -0.05 5.05
N TYR A 182 -4.67 0.21 6.27
CA TYR A 182 -5.74 -0.56 6.92
C TYR A 182 -7.14 -0.01 6.62
N ASP A 183 -7.25 1.19 6.03
CA ASP A 183 -8.52 1.77 5.62
C ASP A 183 -9.06 1.07 4.36
N SER A 184 -9.68 -0.09 4.55
CA SER A 184 -10.19 -0.94 3.47
C SER A 184 -11.54 -0.50 2.90
N VAL A 185 -12.28 0.31 3.66
CA VAL A 185 -13.63 0.77 3.36
C VAL A 185 -13.62 2.16 2.74
N PHE A 186 -12.64 3.00 3.09
CA PHE A 186 -12.48 4.36 2.56
C PHE A 186 -13.68 5.28 2.87
N GLU A 187 -14.35 5.09 4.02
CA GLU A 187 -15.54 5.87 4.43
C GLU A 187 -15.24 7.37 4.57
N ASN A 188 -14.02 7.71 5.01
CA ASN A 188 -13.60 9.09 5.25
C ASN A 188 -12.31 9.41 4.47
N PRO A 189 -12.39 9.61 3.15
CA PRO A 189 -11.20 9.84 2.34
C PRO A 189 -10.50 11.15 2.71
N MET A 190 -9.17 11.15 2.67
CA MET A 190 -8.30 12.30 2.91
C MET A 190 -8.37 13.33 1.77
N GLY A 191 -8.84 12.93 0.60
CA GLY A 191 -9.07 13.75 -0.58
C GLY A 191 -9.42 12.87 -1.78
N ASN A 192 -9.61 13.47 -2.95
CA ASN A 192 -9.78 12.75 -4.20
C ASN A 192 -8.86 13.32 -5.28
N VAL A 193 -8.02 12.48 -5.87
CA VAL A 193 -7.01 12.87 -6.85
C VAL A 193 -7.56 13.04 -8.27
N THR A 194 -8.87 12.85 -8.49
CA THR A 194 -9.54 13.27 -9.73
C THR A 194 -9.73 14.78 -9.77
N SER A 195 -9.99 15.42 -8.62
CA SER A 195 -10.26 16.85 -8.49
C SER A 195 -9.12 17.65 -7.88
N SER A 196 -8.13 16.98 -7.30
CA SER A 196 -6.99 17.61 -6.63
C SER A 196 -5.68 16.93 -7.03
N SER A 197 -4.57 17.63 -6.88
CA SER A 197 -3.23 17.04 -7.01
C SER A 197 -2.87 16.18 -5.80
N LEU A 198 -1.94 15.25 -6.00
CA LEU A 198 -1.32 14.45 -4.95
C LEU A 198 -0.77 15.33 -3.83
N GLN A 199 -0.14 16.45 -4.19
CA GLN A 199 0.46 17.38 -3.23
C GLN A 199 -0.60 18.10 -2.39
N GLU A 200 -1.68 18.60 -3.03
CA GLU A 200 -2.79 19.24 -2.31
C GLU A 200 -3.45 18.29 -1.33
N VAL A 201 -3.71 17.05 -1.75
CA VAL A 201 -4.28 16.04 -0.84
C VAL A 201 -3.30 15.74 0.29
N TRP A 202 -2.03 15.43 -0.02
CA TRP A 202 -1.01 15.08 0.97
C TRP A 202 -0.77 16.17 2.01
N GLN A 203 -0.80 17.44 1.60
CA GLN A 203 -0.60 18.59 2.46
C GLN A 203 -1.92 19.13 3.03
N GLY A 204 -3.06 18.58 2.62
CA GLY A 204 -4.40 19.05 2.96
C GLY A 204 -4.75 18.91 4.44
N GLU A 205 -5.80 19.63 4.84
CA GLU A 205 -6.20 19.76 6.25
C GLU A 205 -6.51 18.41 6.91
N LYS A 206 -7.18 17.49 6.20
CA LYS A 206 -7.52 16.16 6.71
C LYS A 206 -6.27 15.38 7.13
N PHE A 207 -5.24 15.33 6.28
CA PHE A 207 -3.97 14.68 6.62
C PHE A 207 -3.23 15.43 7.72
N ARG A 208 -3.23 16.77 7.72
CA ARG A 208 -2.59 17.56 8.79
C ARG A 208 -3.19 17.25 10.15
N GLN A 209 -4.52 17.23 10.27
CA GLN A 209 -5.22 16.91 11.51
C GLN A 209 -4.95 15.47 11.96
N LEU A 210 -5.09 14.49 11.06
CA LEU A 210 -4.81 13.08 11.36
C LEU A 210 -3.38 12.90 11.88
N ARG A 211 -2.40 13.43 11.17
CA ARG A 211 -0.98 13.34 11.51
C ARG A 211 -0.66 14.02 12.84
N ALA A 212 -1.18 15.23 13.07
CA ALA A 212 -0.98 15.95 14.32
C ALA A 212 -1.57 15.18 15.52
N GLY A 213 -2.76 14.58 15.37
CA GLY A 213 -3.36 13.73 16.40
C GLY A 213 -2.50 12.50 16.70
N LEU A 214 -2.07 11.77 15.66
CA LEU A 214 -1.28 10.55 15.83
C LEU A 214 0.11 10.79 16.43
N LEU A 215 0.75 11.94 16.18
CA LEU A 215 2.00 12.30 16.86
C LEU A 215 1.80 12.54 18.36
N LYS A 216 0.62 13.01 18.77
CA LYS A 216 0.22 13.18 20.17
C LYS A 216 -0.41 11.92 20.77
N CYS A 217 -0.18 10.75 20.16
CA CYS A 217 -0.78 9.48 20.55
C CYS A 217 -2.32 9.49 20.59
N SER A 218 -2.97 10.42 19.89
CA SER A 218 -4.42 10.55 19.83
C SER A 218 -4.98 9.68 18.71
N ARG A 219 -5.55 8.53 19.09
CA ARG A 219 -6.17 7.55 18.19
C ARG A 219 -7.69 7.57 18.34
N THR A 220 -8.30 8.73 18.11
CA THR A 220 -9.73 8.98 18.38
C THR A 220 -10.63 8.77 17.17
N ASN A 221 -10.10 8.74 15.94
CA ASN A 221 -10.93 8.44 14.78
C ASN A 221 -11.34 6.96 14.75
N LYS A 222 -12.51 6.69 14.14
CA LYS A 222 -13.15 5.36 14.09
C LYS A 222 -12.21 4.24 13.63
N LEU A 223 -11.33 4.51 12.67
CA LEU A 223 -10.36 3.52 12.18
C LEU A 223 -9.28 3.25 13.23
N CYS A 224 -8.68 4.30 13.80
CA CYS A 224 -7.56 4.18 14.72
C CYS A 224 -7.97 3.62 16.09
N THR A 225 -9.22 3.78 16.53
CA THR A 225 -9.71 3.22 17.81
C THR A 225 -9.79 1.69 17.78
N GLN A 226 -9.93 1.09 16.60
CA GLN A 226 -10.03 -0.36 16.40
C GLN A 226 -8.71 -0.99 15.93
N CYS A 227 -7.66 -0.18 15.78
CA CYS A 227 -6.36 -0.60 15.25
C CYS A 227 -5.52 -1.32 16.30
N ASP A 228 -5.15 -2.55 15.99
CA ASP A 228 -4.27 -3.42 16.77
C ASP A 228 -2.77 -3.10 16.59
N PHE A 229 -2.43 -2.17 15.69
CA PHE A 229 -1.06 -1.70 15.55
C PHE A 229 -0.59 -0.99 16.83
N HIS A 230 0.33 -1.63 17.55
CA HIS A 230 0.85 -1.19 18.85
C HIS A 230 1.46 0.22 18.84
N GLY A 231 1.87 0.73 17.68
CA GLY A 231 2.43 2.07 17.53
C GLY A 231 3.90 2.14 17.88
N HIS A 232 4.38 3.37 18.08
CA HIS A 232 5.78 3.63 18.32
C HIS A 232 5.99 4.56 19.52
N ILE A 233 6.98 4.23 20.34
CA ILE A 233 7.36 5.03 21.51
C ILE A 233 8.10 6.30 21.06
N ASN A 234 8.95 6.20 20.03
CA ASN A 234 9.69 7.32 19.45
C ASN A 234 9.42 7.44 17.93
N PRO A 235 8.40 8.20 17.50
CA PRO A 235 8.09 8.34 16.08
C PRO A 235 9.19 9.03 15.29
N LEU A 236 10.01 9.90 15.92
CA LEU A 236 11.12 10.58 15.24
C LEU A 236 12.23 9.63 14.88
N GLU A 237 12.66 8.80 15.83
CA GLU A 237 13.69 7.80 15.57
C GLU A 237 13.26 6.85 14.48
N ILE A 238 11.98 6.48 14.41
CA ILE A 238 11.48 5.65 13.32
C ILE A 238 11.43 6.43 12.02
N MET A 239 11.00 7.70 12.00
CA MET A 239 11.02 8.53 10.78
C MET A 239 12.45 8.80 10.28
N GLU A 240 13.42 8.92 11.18
CA GLU A 240 14.83 9.17 10.89
C GLU A 240 15.59 7.87 10.57
N ASN A 241 15.18 6.71 11.09
CA ASN A 241 15.77 5.40 10.79
C ASN A 241 15.06 4.66 9.64
N THR A 242 13.77 4.91 9.38
CA THR A 242 13.10 4.47 8.13
C THR A 242 13.58 5.25 6.92
N HIS A 243 14.38 6.31 7.13
CA HIS A 243 15.25 6.90 6.13
C HIS A 243 16.13 5.83 5.45
N TYR A 244 16.59 4.80 6.18
CA TYR A 244 17.35 3.69 5.60
C TYR A 244 16.51 2.70 4.78
N LEU A 245 15.19 2.65 4.95
CA LEU A 245 14.33 1.72 4.18
C LEU A 245 13.67 2.39 2.97
N TYR A 246 13.32 3.68 3.00
CA TYR A 246 12.56 4.34 1.91
C TYR A 246 12.99 5.79 1.65
N ASN A 247 14.26 5.94 1.30
CA ASN A 247 14.96 7.19 1.07
C ASN A 247 14.54 7.90 -0.25
N PHE A 248 13.38 8.59 -0.30
CA PHE A 248 13.27 9.78 -1.16
C PHE A 248 12.03 10.69 -0.96
N ALA A 249 10.90 10.17 -0.47
CA ALA A 249 9.70 10.99 -0.22
C ALA A 249 9.95 12.13 0.79
N TYR A 250 11.04 12.02 1.57
CA TYR A 250 11.47 12.95 2.60
C TYR A 250 12.10 14.25 2.07
N LYS A 251 12.72 14.24 0.88
CA LYS A 251 13.43 15.42 0.34
C LYS A 251 12.57 16.30 -0.55
N SER A 252 11.54 15.76 -1.23
CA SER A 252 10.78 16.52 -2.22
C SER A 252 9.55 17.28 -1.69
N LEU A 253 9.09 17.03 -0.45
CA LEU A 253 7.81 17.56 0.04
C LEU A 253 7.87 18.43 1.31
N GLY A 254 9.05 18.85 1.77
CA GLY A 254 9.20 19.74 2.95
C GLY A 254 8.58 19.20 4.26
N THR A 255 8.28 17.91 4.30
CA THR A 255 7.45 17.29 5.33
C THR A 255 8.19 17.17 6.67
N LEU A 256 9.51 16.90 6.67
CA LEU A 256 10.32 16.83 7.89
C LEU A 256 10.44 18.18 8.62
N ALA A 257 10.63 19.29 7.89
CA ALA A 257 10.74 20.61 8.49
C ALA A 257 9.43 21.01 9.21
N LYS A 258 8.28 20.75 8.57
CA LYS A 258 6.95 20.99 9.15
C LYS A 258 6.64 20.04 10.32
N ILE A 259 7.02 18.76 10.24
CA ILE A 259 6.89 17.83 11.38
C ILE A 259 7.73 18.30 12.57
N ARG A 260 9.00 18.67 12.34
CA ARG A 260 9.86 19.23 13.40
C ARG A 260 9.27 20.49 14.01
N GLN A 261 8.61 21.34 13.23
CA GLN A 261 7.90 22.52 13.73
C GLN A 261 6.69 22.15 14.61
N ILE A 262 5.82 21.24 14.15
CA ILE A 262 4.64 20.75 14.89
C ILE A 262 5.06 20.09 16.22
N MET A 263 6.16 19.34 16.22
CA MET A 263 6.70 18.68 17.40
C MET A 263 7.33 19.67 18.38
N LYS A 264 8.06 20.68 17.89
CA LYS A 264 8.61 21.77 18.73
C LYS A 264 7.52 22.60 19.38
N SER A 265 6.40 22.84 18.69
CA SER A 265 5.24 23.53 19.27
C SER A 265 4.37 22.64 20.18
N SER A 266 4.66 21.34 20.26
CA SER A 266 3.94 20.37 21.07
C SER A 266 4.70 19.91 22.31
N LYS A 267 5.82 20.56 22.68
CA LYS A 267 6.42 20.38 24.01
C LYS A 267 5.47 20.92 25.08
N VAL A 268 4.65 20.01 25.62
CA VAL A 268 4.19 19.98 27.01
C VAL A 268 4.93 18.81 27.65
#